data_AF-A0A9W4S3N1-F1
#
_entry.id   AF-A0A9W4S3N1-F1
#
_cell.length_a   1.000
_cell.length_b   1.000
_cell.length_c   1.000
_cell.angle_alpha   90.00
_cell.angle_beta   90.00
_cell.angle_gamma   90.00
#
_symmetry.space_group_name_H-M   'P 1'
#
loop_
_entity.id
_entity.type
_entity.pdbx_description
1 polymer ?
#
loop_
_entity_poly.entity_id
_entity_poly.type
_entity_poly.pdbx_seq_one_letter_code
_entity_poly.pdbx_strand_id
1 'polypeptide(L)'
;GAVVNKAAKIIVVDVNPSKEEWSRKFGATDFVNPTELPKGTSIVDKLVEMTDGGCDYTFDCTGNVGVMRAALEACHKGWGQSIVIGVAAAGQEISTRPFQLVTGRVWRGCAFGGVKGRTQLPGLVQDYIKGDLKVDEFITHRKTLGEMNEAFDTMKQGDCIRAVVDMRK
;
A
#
# COMPACT_ATOMS: atom_id res chain seq x y z
N GLY A 1 -1.07 -9.68 -3.29
CA GLY A 1 -1.10 -9.11 -4.65
C GLY A 1 0.19 -9.36 -5.40
N ALA A 2 1.22 -8.55 -5.16
CA ALA A 2 2.49 -8.61 -5.90
C ALA A 2 3.21 -9.98 -5.82
N VAL A 3 3.34 -10.56 -4.62
CA VAL A 3 3.93 -11.91 -4.43
C VAL A 3 3.18 -12.99 -5.21
N VAL A 4 1.85 -13.00 -5.12
CA VAL A 4 1.00 -13.97 -5.84
C VAL A 4 1.18 -13.86 -7.35
N ASN A 5 1.40 -12.64 -7.86
CA ASN A 5 1.69 -12.39 -9.28
C ASN A 5 3.19 -12.49 -9.61
N LYS A 6 4.01 -13.02 -8.69
CA LYS A 6 5.44 -13.29 -8.88
C LYS A 6 6.25 -12.05 -9.27
N ALA A 7 5.91 -10.89 -8.71
CA ALA A 7 6.72 -9.69 -8.88
C ALA A 7 8.16 -9.94 -8.39
N ALA A 8 9.15 -9.62 -9.22
CA ALA A 8 10.55 -9.90 -8.92
C ALA A 8 11.14 -8.97 -7.84
N LYS A 9 10.68 -7.72 -7.80
CA LYS A 9 11.08 -6.70 -6.83
C LYS A 9 9.82 -6.04 -6.24
N ILE A 10 9.74 -5.98 -4.92
CA ILE A 10 8.62 -5.45 -4.15
C ILE A 10 9.20 -4.47 -3.14
N ILE A 11 9.16 -3.18 -3.46
CA ILE A 11 9.69 -2.11 -2.62
C ILE A 11 8.55 -1.54 -1.77
N VAL A 12 8.69 -1.59 -0.45
CA VAL A 12 7.77 -0.92 0.48
C VAL A 12 8.38 0.40 0.93
N VAL A 13 7.56 1.45 0.93
CA VAL A 13 7.94 2.79 1.35
C VAL A 13 7.06 3.20 2.52
N ASP A 14 7.66 3.45 3.67
CA ASP A 14 6.95 3.90 4.87
C ASP A 14 7.88 4.76 5.74
N VAL A 15 7.32 5.73 6.45
CA VAL A 15 8.08 6.59 7.37
C VAL A 15 8.32 5.93 8.73
N ASN A 16 7.56 4.89 9.06
CA ASN A 16 7.69 4.15 10.30
C ASN A 16 8.62 2.94 10.08
N PRO A 17 9.85 2.94 10.62
CA PRO A 17 10.80 1.87 10.40
C PRO A 17 10.34 0.51 10.95
N SER A 18 9.45 0.49 11.96
CA SER A 18 8.87 -0.77 12.47
C SER A 18 8.02 -1.52 11.43
N LYS A 19 7.62 -0.84 10.33
CA LYS A 19 6.89 -1.47 9.23
C LYS A 19 7.80 -2.29 8.31
N GLU A 20 9.12 -2.17 8.41
CA GLU A 20 10.02 -2.99 7.61
C GLU A 20 9.81 -4.48 7.90
N GLU A 21 9.87 -4.90 9.17
CA GLU A 21 9.70 -6.30 9.56
C GLU A 21 8.37 -6.87 9.04
N TRP A 22 7.29 -6.10 9.21
CA TRP A 22 5.98 -6.43 8.66
C TRP A 22 5.99 -6.57 7.15
N SER A 23 6.62 -5.63 6.44
CA SER A 23 6.71 -5.68 4.99
C SER A 23 7.43 -6.95 4.50
N ARG A 24 8.52 -7.36 5.17
CA ARG A 24 9.26 -8.60 4.86
C ARG A 24 8.39 -9.84 5.04
N LYS A 25 7.61 -9.90 6.12
CA LYS A 25 6.67 -11.00 6.39
C LYS A 25 5.62 -11.19 5.27
N PHE A 26 5.28 -10.11 4.57
CA PHE A 26 4.36 -10.12 3.43
C PHE A 26 5.06 -10.15 2.06
N GLY A 27 6.39 -10.31 2.04
CA GLY A 27 7.18 -10.56 0.83
C GLY A 27 7.83 -9.33 0.19
N ALA A 28 7.99 -8.22 0.91
CA ALA A 28 8.79 -7.09 0.43
C ALA A 28 10.27 -7.50 0.24
N THR A 29 10.82 -7.19 -0.93
CA THR A 29 12.24 -7.41 -1.26
C THR A 29 13.12 -6.23 -0.86
N ASP A 30 12.52 -5.05 -0.70
CA ASP A 30 13.21 -3.83 -0.28
C ASP A 30 12.28 -2.99 0.60
N PHE A 31 12.89 -2.20 1.49
CA PHE A 31 12.19 -1.21 2.30
C PHE A 31 12.94 0.12 2.22
N VAL A 32 12.22 1.23 2.07
CA VAL A 32 12.81 2.57 2.00
C VAL A 32 12.06 3.51 2.94
N ASN A 33 12.78 4.10 3.89
CA ASN A 33 12.25 5.19 4.70
C ASN A 33 12.61 6.54 4.06
N PRO A 34 11.62 7.33 3.56
CA PRO A 34 11.90 8.63 2.97
C PRO A 34 12.57 9.64 3.92
N THR A 35 12.39 9.48 5.24
CA THR A 35 12.97 10.41 6.23
C THR A 35 14.45 10.18 6.49
N GLU A 36 14.98 9.05 6.03
CA GLU A 36 16.39 8.66 6.19
C GLU A 36 17.22 8.90 4.92
N LEU A 37 16.60 9.45 3.87
CA LEU A 37 17.30 9.74 2.61
C LEU A 37 18.30 10.89 2.78
N PRO A 38 19.44 10.85 2.06
CA PRO A 38 20.38 11.96 2.05
C PRO A 38 19.70 13.27 1.66
N LYS A 39 20.12 14.37 2.30
CA LYS A 39 19.54 15.69 2.06
C LYS A 39 19.55 16.04 0.57
N GLY A 40 18.38 16.39 0.02
CA GLY A 40 18.20 16.72 -1.39
C GLY A 40 17.84 15.54 -2.29
N THR A 41 17.81 14.31 -1.77
CA THR A 41 17.35 13.13 -2.50
C THR A 41 15.85 12.94 -2.28
N SER A 42 15.05 12.95 -3.34
CA SER A 42 13.63 12.63 -3.22
C SER A 42 13.40 11.12 -3.20
N ILE A 43 12.25 10.69 -2.68
CA ILE A 43 11.84 9.28 -2.76
C ILE A 43 11.70 8.81 -4.22
N VAL A 44 11.29 9.71 -5.12
CA VAL A 44 11.18 9.41 -6.56
C VAL A 44 12.55 9.09 -7.14
N ASP A 45 13.55 9.93 -6.88
CA ASP A 45 14.91 9.72 -7.38
C ASP A 45 15.47 8.40 -6.86
N LYS A 46 15.26 8.11 -5.56
CA LYS A 46 15.73 6.86 -4.96
C LYS A 46 15.11 5.63 -5.60
N LEU A 47 13.79 5.65 -5.84
CA LEU A 47 13.08 4.53 -6.45
C LEU A 47 13.48 4.35 -7.91
N VAL A 48 13.63 5.43 -8.68
CA VAL A 48 14.10 5.39 -10.07
C VAL A 48 15.52 4.82 -10.17
N GLU A 49 16.43 5.23 -9.27
CA GLU A 49 17.78 4.68 -9.17
C GLU A 49 17.76 3.18 -8.86
N MET A 50 16.99 2.75 -7.85
CA MET A 50 16.89 1.35 -7.43
C MET A 50 16.29 0.41 -8.48
N THR A 51 15.61 0.97 -9.48
CA THR A 51 14.86 0.23 -10.50
C THR A 51 15.30 0.52 -11.92
N ASP A 52 16.38 1.29 -12.10
CA ASP A 52 16.94 1.67 -13.40
C ASP A 52 15.90 2.29 -14.35
N GLY A 53 15.02 3.15 -13.83
CA GLY A 53 14.02 3.87 -14.65
C GLY A 53 12.63 4.01 -14.05
N GLY A 54 12.34 3.32 -12.95
CA GLY A 54 11.06 3.36 -12.22
C GLY A 54 10.38 1.99 -12.13
N CYS A 55 9.40 1.86 -11.25
CA CYS A 55 8.65 0.61 -11.05
C CYS A 55 7.62 0.40 -12.18
N ASP A 56 7.40 -0.85 -12.61
CA ASP A 56 6.32 -1.17 -13.56
C ASP A 56 4.93 -0.82 -13.00
N TYR A 57 4.75 -1.05 -11.69
CA TYR A 57 3.54 -0.71 -10.96
C TYR A 57 3.89 -0.01 -9.65
N THR A 58 3.16 1.04 -9.32
CA THR A 58 3.18 1.65 -7.98
C THR A 58 1.77 1.72 -7.42
N PHE A 59 1.66 1.66 -6.09
CA PHE A 59 0.38 1.69 -5.38
C PHE A 59 0.48 2.71 -4.25
N ASP A 60 -0.35 3.75 -4.28
CA ASP A 60 -0.54 4.60 -3.09
C ASP A 60 -1.54 3.94 -2.15
N CYS A 61 -1.10 3.66 -0.93
CA CYS A 61 -1.91 3.09 0.14
C CYS A 61 -2.07 4.05 1.33
N THR A 62 -1.78 5.34 1.15
CA THR A 62 -1.70 6.31 2.27
C THR A 62 -2.86 7.30 2.30
N GLY A 63 -3.40 7.69 1.14
CA GLY A 63 -4.38 8.77 1.05
C GLY A 63 -3.75 10.17 1.04
N ASN A 64 -2.42 10.28 0.94
CA ASN A 64 -1.72 11.56 0.85
C ASN A 64 -1.45 11.92 -0.62
N VAL A 65 -1.93 13.09 -1.08
CA VAL A 65 -1.79 13.51 -2.49
C VAL A 65 -0.34 13.72 -2.93
N GLY A 66 0.56 14.06 -2.02
CA GLY A 66 2.00 14.13 -2.29
C GLY A 66 2.60 12.75 -2.55
N VAL A 67 2.19 11.74 -1.78
CA VAL A 67 2.58 10.33 -2.00
C VAL A 67 1.97 9.79 -3.29
N MET A 68 0.71 10.11 -3.59
CA MET A 68 0.07 9.74 -4.86
C MET A 68 0.86 10.27 -6.07
N ARG A 69 1.30 11.54 -6.02
CA ARG A 69 2.16 12.13 -7.05
C ARG A 69 3.51 11.43 -7.13
N ALA A 70 4.17 11.22 -6.00
CA ALA A 70 5.46 10.55 -5.97
C ALA A 70 5.39 9.13 -6.53
N ALA A 71 4.32 8.37 -6.21
CA ALA A 71 4.07 7.05 -6.74
C ALA A 71 3.95 7.07 -8.28
N LEU A 72 3.26 8.05 -8.86
CA LEU A 72 3.20 8.20 -10.32
C LEU A 72 4.57 8.52 -10.90
N GLU A 73 5.29 9.48 -10.32
CA GLU A 73 6.57 9.93 -10.87
C GLU A 73 7.67 8.86 -10.73
N ALA A 74 7.55 7.95 -9.76
CA ALA A 74 8.41 6.78 -9.57
C ALA A 74 8.06 5.59 -10.47
N CYS A 75 6.95 5.64 -11.24
CA CYS A 75 6.66 4.61 -12.24
C CYS A 75 7.64 4.68 -13.41
N HIS A 76 7.86 3.53 -14.05
CA HIS A 76 8.69 3.43 -15.25
C HIS A 76 8.12 4.29 -16.38
N LYS A 77 8.98 5.08 -17.03
CA LYS A 77 8.62 5.82 -18.24
C LYS A 77 8.22 4.85 -19.36
N GLY A 78 7.19 5.15 -20.13
CA GLY A 78 6.76 4.35 -21.28
C GLY A 78 5.57 3.43 -20.99
N TRP A 79 5.58 2.72 -19.86
CA TRP A 79 4.54 1.71 -19.57
C TRP A 79 4.07 1.64 -18.12
N GLY A 80 4.71 2.36 -17.19
CA GLY A 80 4.44 2.21 -15.77
C GLY A 80 3.03 2.67 -15.37
N GLN A 81 2.42 1.95 -14.42
CA GLN A 81 1.07 2.22 -13.95
C GLN A 81 1.05 2.55 -12.46
N SER A 82 0.48 3.70 -12.11
CA SER A 82 0.28 4.10 -10.72
C SER A 82 -1.18 3.98 -10.33
N ILE A 83 -1.43 3.25 -9.24
CA ILE A 83 -2.77 2.93 -8.75
C ILE A 83 -2.98 3.61 -7.40
N VAL A 84 -3.94 4.53 -7.34
CA VAL A 84 -4.39 5.17 -6.11
C VAL A 84 -5.39 4.26 -5.40
N ILE A 85 -5.02 3.78 -4.20
CA ILE A 85 -5.87 2.99 -3.30
C ILE A 85 -6.28 3.83 -2.09
N GLY A 86 -5.38 4.66 -1.57
CA GLY A 86 -5.63 5.55 -0.45
C GLY A 86 -6.72 6.58 -0.77
N VAL A 87 -7.54 6.90 0.23
CA VAL A 87 -8.61 7.90 0.11
C VAL A 87 -8.12 9.22 0.68
N ALA A 88 -8.00 10.24 -0.17
CA ALA A 88 -7.60 11.58 0.25
C ALA A 88 -8.69 12.30 1.05
N ALA A 89 -8.28 13.25 1.89
CA ALA A 89 -9.19 14.14 2.59
C ALA A 89 -10.01 14.99 1.60
N ALA A 90 -11.17 15.47 2.04
CA ALA A 90 -12.06 16.28 1.21
C ALA A 90 -11.37 17.54 0.68
N GLY A 91 -11.59 17.86 -0.60
CA GLY A 91 -11.04 19.04 -1.27
C GLY A 91 -9.57 18.95 -1.66
N GLN A 92 -8.90 17.81 -1.46
CA GLN A 92 -7.53 17.60 -1.92
C GLN A 92 -7.49 17.22 -3.40
N GLU A 93 -6.47 17.71 -4.10
CA GLU A 93 -6.26 17.43 -5.53
C GLU A 93 -4.90 16.77 -5.75
N ILE A 94 -4.89 15.80 -6.66
CA ILE A 94 -3.65 15.25 -7.18
C ILE A 94 -3.18 16.09 -8.37
N SER A 95 -1.87 16.26 -8.51
CA SER A 95 -1.27 17.01 -9.61
C SER A 95 0.05 16.39 -10.05
N THR A 96 0.37 16.55 -11.33
CA THR A 96 1.69 16.22 -11.90
C THR A 96 1.91 17.02 -13.19
N ARG A 97 3.11 16.95 -13.77
CA ARG A 97 3.37 17.51 -15.10
C ARG A 97 2.74 16.58 -16.16
N PRO A 98 1.97 17.09 -17.13
CA PRO A 98 1.34 16.27 -18.17
C PRO A 98 2.33 15.39 -18.94
N PHE A 99 3.59 15.84 -19.06
CA PHE A 99 4.66 15.08 -19.70
C PHE A 99 4.88 13.69 -19.07
N GLN A 100 4.60 13.51 -17.77
CA GLN A 100 4.69 12.20 -17.12
C GLN A 100 3.74 11.19 -17.77
N LEU A 101 2.54 11.62 -18.16
CA LEU A 101 1.53 10.79 -18.84
C LEU A 101 1.80 10.68 -20.34
N VAL A 102 2.17 11.78 -21.00
CA VAL A 102 2.53 11.78 -22.44
C VAL A 102 3.66 10.79 -22.73
N THR A 103 4.59 10.64 -21.79
CA THR A 103 5.68 9.67 -21.91
C THR A 103 5.30 8.25 -21.50
N GLY A 104 4.01 7.92 -21.41
CA GLY A 104 3.49 6.55 -21.34
C GLY A 104 3.08 6.05 -19.96
N ARG A 105 3.18 6.86 -18.91
CA ARG A 105 2.65 6.46 -17.59
C ARG A 105 1.12 6.51 -17.59
N VAL A 106 0.53 5.65 -16.78
CA VAL A 106 -0.91 5.59 -16.57
C VAL A 106 -1.22 5.84 -15.10
N TRP A 107 -2.14 6.77 -14.83
CA TRP A 107 -2.62 7.04 -13.48
C TRP A 107 -4.07 6.62 -13.34
N ARG A 108 -4.37 5.70 -12.42
CA ARG A 108 -5.72 5.16 -12.20
C ARG A 108 -6.00 5.01 -10.71
N GLY A 109 -7.27 4.89 -10.35
CA GLY A 109 -7.70 4.51 -9.01
C GLY A 109 -8.28 3.11 -8.99
N CYS A 110 -8.48 2.56 -7.79
CA CYS A 110 -9.31 1.37 -7.60
C CYS A 110 -10.24 1.54 -6.40
N ALA A 111 -11.44 0.98 -6.50
CA ALA A 111 -12.36 0.83 -5.38
C ALA A 111 -12.41 -0.64 -5.02
N PHE A 112 -12.19 -0.97 -3.73
CA PHE A 112 -12.24 -2.35 -3.24
C PHE A 112 -11.34 -3.33 -4.02
N GLY A 113 -10.20 -2.85 -4.52
CA GLY A 113 -9.27 -3.64 -5.36
C GLY A 113 -9.83 -4.06 -6.72
N GLY A 114 -10.96 -3.49 -7.17
CA GLY A 114 -11.67 -3.91 -8.37
C GLY A 114 -12.47 -5.21 -8.20
N VAL A 115 -12.63 -5.69 -6.97
CA VAL A 115 -13.32 -6.94 -6.67
C VAL A 115 -14.83 -6.76 -6.76
N LYS A 116 -15.49 -7.59 -7.58
CA LYS A 116 -16.95 -7.71 -7.64
C LYS A 116 -17.43 -8.49 -6.43
N GLY A 117 -17.83 -7.79 -5.38
CA GLY A 117 -18.16 -8.35 -4.05
C GLY A 117 -18.83 -9.72 -4.09
N ARG A 118 -20.07 -9.82 -4.57
CA ARG A 118 -20.85 -11.07 -4.55
C ARG A 118 -20.21 -12.23 -5.32
N THR A 119 -19.56 -11.96 -6.45
CA THR A 119 -19.07 -13.01 -7.36
C THR A 119 -17.61 -13.37 -7.15
N GLN A 120 -16.81 -12.50 -6.50
CA GLN A 120 -15.37 -12.70 -6.36
C GLN A 120 -14.89 -12.81 -4.91
N LEU A 121 -15.59 -12.25 -3.91
CA LEU A 121 -15.21 -12.44 -2.50
C LEU A 121 -15.21 -13.90 -2.05
N PRO A 122 -16.16 -14.76 -2.45
CA PRO A 122 -16.10 -16.17 -2.07
C PRO A 122 -14.80 -16.84 -2.50
N GLY A 123 -14.20 -16.44 -3.63
CA GLY A 123 -12.90 -16.93 -4.07
C GLY A 123 -11.77 -16.57 -3.10
N LEU A 124 -11.72 -15.31 -2.64
CA LEU A 124 -10.72 -14.87 -1.65
C LEU A 124 -10.85 -15.62 -0.31
N VAL A 125 -12.08 -15.98 0.09
CA VAL A 125 -12.30 -16.81 1.29
C VAL A 125 -11.75 -18.22 1.07
N GLN A 126 -11.92 -18.79 -0.13
CA GLN A 126 -11.34 -20.10 -0.45
C GLN A 126 -9.81 -20.06 -0.47
N ASP A 127 -9.22 -19.00 -1.02
CA ASP A 127 -7.76 -18.81 -1.01
C ASP A 127 -7.22 -18.72 0.41
N TYR A 128 -7.94 -18.07 1.33
CA TYR A 128 -7.60 -18.06 2.75
C TYR A 128 -7.69 -19.47 3.38
N ILE A 129 -8.78 -20.20 3.15
CA ILE A 129 -8.96 -21.56 3.69
C ILE A 129 -7.86 -22.51 3.22
N LYS A 130 -7.36 -22.33 1.98
CA LYS A 130 -6.25 -23.11 1.42
C LYS A 130 -4.87 -22.70 1.94
N GLY A 131 -4.77 -21.54 2.59
CA GLY A 131 -3.50 -20.95 3.02
C GLY A 131 -2.77 -20.13 1.94
N ASP A 132 -3.38 -19.93 0.77
CA ASP A 132 -2.82 -19.12 -0.33
C ASP A 132 -2.90 -17.61 -0.04
N LEU A 133 -3.84 -17.20 0.82
CA LEU A 133 -4.02 -15.82 1.28
C LEU A 133 -3.82 -15.71 2.79
N LYS A 134 -2.81 -14.95 3.20
CA LYS A 134 -2.59 -14.55 4.59
C LYS A 134 -3.69 -13.60 5.05
N VAL A 135 -4.35 -13.91 6.16
CA VAL A 135 -5.39 -13.07 6.79
C VAL A 135 -5.13 -12.95 8.29
N ASP A 136 -4.84 -14.07 8.95
CA ASP A 136 -4.65 -14.12 10.40
C ASP A 136 -3.52 -13.21 10.88
N GLU A 137 -2.45 -13.08 10.09
CA GLU A 137 -1.31 -12.23 10.43
C GLU A 137 -1.62 -10.74 10.43
N PHE A 138 -2.71 -10.30 9.77
CA PHE A 138 -3.16 -8.91 9.86
C PHE A 138 -3.84 -8.61 11.20
N ILE A 139 -4.32 -9.62 11.92
CA ILE A 139 -5.02 -9.47 13.19
C ILE A 139 -3.96 -9.35 14.30
N THR A 140 -3.61 -8.11 14.66
CA THR A 140 -2.67 -7.87 15.76
C THR A 140 -3.35 -7.70 17.10
N HIS A 141 -4.64 -7.32 17.10
CA HIS A 141 -5.40 -7.09 18.33
C HIS A 141 -6.77 -7.75 18.24
N ARG A 142 -7.21 -8.28 19.37
CA ARG A 142 -8.59 -8.75 19.58
C ARG A 142 -9.17 -8.00 20.77
N LYS A 143 -10.39 -7.50 20.59
CA LYS A 143 -11.15 -6.76 21.59
C LYS A 143 -12.57 -7.33 21.65
N THR A 144 -13.25 -7.08 22.74
CA THR A 144 -14.68 -7.35 22.90
C THR A 144 -15.49 -6.10 22.55
N LEU A 145 -16.79 -6.26 22.31
CA LEU A 145 -17.68 -5.12 22.09
C LEU A 145 -17.67 -4.11 23.26
N GLY A 146 -17.46 -4.57 24.50
CA GLY A 146 -17.34 -3.70 25.68
C GLY A 146 -16.09 -2.82 25.65
N GLU A 147 -15.04 -3.24 24.95
CA GLU A 147 -13.75 -2.54 24.84
C GLU A 147 -13.65 -1.68 23.57
N MET A 148 -14.78 -1.35 22.94
CA MET A 148 -14.82 -0.63 21.66
C MET A 148 -14.01 0.68 21.68
N ASN A 149 -14.08 1.46 22.75
CA ASN A 149 -13.32 2.71 22.86
C ASN A 149 -11.81 2.47 22.88
N GLU A 150 -11.35 1.43 23.59
CA GLU A 150 -9.94 1.04 23.59
C GLU A 150 -9.48 0.55 22.22
N ALA A 151 -10.37 -0.11 21.45
CA ALA A 151 -10.07 -0.53 20.09
C ALA A 151 -9.76 0.69 19.18
N PHE A 152 -10.47 1.80 19.34
CA PHE A 152 -10.17 3.05 18.63
C PHE A 152 -8.84 3.66 19.03
N ASP A 153 -8.45 3.58 20.30
CA ASP A 153 -7.15 4.08 20.75
C ASP A 153 -6.00 3.19 20.28
N THR A 154 -6.20 1.87 20.27
CA THR A 154 -5.27 0.89 19.70
C THR A 154 -4.95 1.21 18.24
N MET A 155 -5.96 1.60 17.43
CA MET A 155 -5.75 1.99 16.02
C MET A 155 -4.80 3.18 15.84
N LYS A 156 -4.59 4.02 16.86
CA LYS A 156 -3.73 5.21 16.79
C LYS A 156 -2.29 4.96 17.22
N GLN A 157 -1.99 3.82 17.86
CA GLN A 157 -0.68 3.53 18.47
C GLN A 157 0.41 3.14 17.45
N GLY A 158 0.04 2.91 16.18
CA GLY A 158 0.97 2.68 15.06
C GLY A 158 1.48 1.24 14.92
N ASP A 159 1.41 0.43 15.97
CA ASP A 159 1.67 -1.02 16.01
C ASP A 159 0.45 -1.86 15.62
N CYS A 160 -0.75 -1.28 15.70
CA CYS A 160 -1.98 -1.91 15.20
C CYS A 160 -1.98 -2.03 13.67
N ILE A 161 -2.23 -3.25 13.16
CA ILE A 161 -2.49 -3.52 11.74
C ILE A 161 -4.00 -3.66 11.55
N ARG A 162 -4.64 -4.58 12.29
CA ARG A 162 -6.09 -4.69 12.46
C ARG A 162 -6.43 -5.09 13.88
N ALA A 163 -7.48 -4.44 14.41
CA ALA A 163 -8.18 -4.87 15.61
C ALA A 163 -9.50 -5.55 15.20
N VAL A 164 -9.72 -6.78 15.66
CA VAL A 164 -10.98 -7.51 15.46
C VAL A 164 -11.80 -7.45 16.73
N VAL A 165 -13.05 -7.02 16.61
CA VAL A 165 -14.00 -6.94 17.72
C VAL A 165 -14.91 -8.15 17.70
N ASP A 166 -14.92 -8.92 18.79
CA ASP A 166 -15.93 -9.95 19.01
C ASP A 166 -17.24 -9.31 19.46
N MET A 167 -18.29 -9.54 18.67
CA MET A 167 -19.63 -9.01 18.90
C MET A 167 -20.46 -9.90 19.82
N ARG A 168 -19.97 -11.11 20.14
CA ARG A 168 -20.62 -12.02 21.10
C ARG A 168 -20.40 -11.50 22.51
N LYS A 169 -21.44 -11.60 23.33
CA LYS A 169 -21.39 -11.26 24.76
C LYS A 169 -20.68 -12.34 25.56
#